data_AF-A0A948G460-F1
#
_entry.id   AF-A0A948G460-F1
#
_cell.length_a   1.000
_cell.length_b   1.000
_cell.length_c   1.000
_cell.angle_alpha   90.00
_cell.angle_beta   90.00
_cell.angle_gamma   90.00
#
_symmetry.space_group_name_H-M   'P 1'
#
loop_
_entity.id
_entity.type
_entity.pdbx_description
1 polymer ?
#
loop_
_entity_poly.entity_id
_entity_poly.type
_entity_poly.pdbx_seq_one_letter_code
_entity_poly.pdbx_strand_id
1 'polypeptide(L)'
;MIDDNQSLPQPPWMQVPPKPADSSGQAAPKAPQLGGQAAPPEPITPEEPSSVVPQATPDVSPATPQVSQAGGQADGQATPKATHLGGQAEPALSTSESPVAETASNDSALPETPKPPLAESPEPISPQNPESVPAKTMPSSGEEIPDSTGVPSWMAGSQTEGLEPTSTMPQAPAGGDGQTPPPGSEPPESDDLEQPVDAVSPKSSPFKKIIPLVIGLVLISTIVFGAFKIISQFRAKDESDKVQKQESITLTWWGLWEPKNLVSQVVLDYQRSHENVSIDYIQQSHKDYREKLQSALARDEGPDIFRFHNTWVPMLKKELAIMPTSVYSSSSFASTFYPVNQQDLGSGGSYIGVPLMYDGLALFYNKAMLAAKGIAAPTTWEQFRKAASELTEWDADDKIIVAGAALGTTNNISNFSDILALMFLQNGADLANPTGQLAEDALSFYTIFVSDDRVWDESLPASHLAFANGQVAMILAPSWWAIDIKAIAPALDFGVAPVPQLPSTNINWASYWVEGISAKSKYKTEAWEFLKYLSEKETLQKFYSSAASTRGFGEIYSRRDLADLLKTDPLVGAFVTQAPEAQSWYMCSQTHDNGINDRIINYYKDAVNSVVSGHGPRQALEPVAQGVQQVLSQYKVN
;
A
#
# COMPACT_ATOMS: atom_id res chain seq x y z
N MET A 1 -14.15 30.25 45.20
CA MET A 1 -14.94 29.02 45.05
C MET A 1 -15.81 29.23 43.83
N ILE A 2 -15.35 28.75 42.68
CA ILE A 2 -16.15 28.63 41.46
C ILE A 2 -16.11 27.13 41.17
N ASP A 3 -17.31 26.55 41.16
CA ASP A 3 -17.58 25.13 41.03
C ASP A 3 -17.72 24.86 39.52
N ASP A 4 -16.61 24.55 38.85
CA ASP A 4 -16.59 24.09 37.45
C ASP A 4 -16.49 22.57 37.45
N ASN A 5 -17.63 21.91 37.58
CA ASN A 5 -17.80 20.51 37.22
C ASN A 5 -19.03 20.38 36.32
N GLN A 6 -18.99 21.02 35.15
CA GLN A 6 -19.87 20.61 34.06
C GLN A 6 -19.27 19.33 33.48
N SER A 7 -19.81 18.19 33.91
CA SER A 7 -19.55 16.90 33.30
C SER A 7 -19.85 17.00 31.81
N LEU A 8 -18.84 16.83 30.96
CA LEU A 8 -19.06 16.58 29.54
C LEU A 8 -20.05 15.40 29.41
N PRO A 9 -21.04 15.47 28.50
CA PRO A 9 -21.94 14.36 28.29
C PRO A 9 -21.12 13.11 27.97
N GLN A 10 -21.41 12.02 28.68
CA GLN A 10 -20.75 10.74 28.43
C GLN A 10 -20.90 10.38 26.95
N PRO A 11 -19.82 9.92 26.29
CA PRO A 11 -19.91 9.61 24.88
C PRO A 11 -20.98 8.52 24.65
N PRO A 12 -21.75 8.57 23.54
CA PRO A 12 -22.92 7.71 23.33
C PRO A 12 -22.64 6.21 23.53
N TRP A 13 -21.43 5.77 23.20
CA TRP A 13 -21.00 4.38 23.34
C TRP A 13 -20.79 3.94 24.79
N MET A 14 -20.64 4.83 25.78
CA MET A 14 -20.53 4.45 27.21
C MET A 14 -21.89 4.06 27.83
N GLN A 15 -23.01 4.23 27.12
CA GLN A 15 -24.30 3.75 27.58
C GLN A 15 -24.33 2.22 27.49
N VAL A 16 -24.40 1.55 28.64
CA VAL A 16 -24.43 0.08 28.75
C VAL A 16 -25.62 -0.44 27.94
N PRO A 17 -25.42 -1.27 26.89
CA PRO A 17 -26.54 -1.91 26.22
C PRO A 17 -27.28 -2.81 27.21
N PRO A 18 -28.62 -2.87 27.18
CA PRO A 18 -29.36 -3.74 28.10
C PRO A 18 -28.90 -5.18 27.90
N LYS A 19 -28.50 -5.83 29.00
CA LYS A 19 -28.16 -7.25 29.03
C LYS A 19 -29.29 -8.03 28.34
N PRO A 20 -29.01 -8.94 27.38
CA PRO A 20 -30.05 -9.78 26.82
C PRO A 20 -30.76 -10.49 27.99
N ALA A 21 -32.09 -10.36 28.02
CA ALA A 21 -32.88 -10.93 29.10
C ALA A 21 -32.59 -12.44 29.20
N ASP A 22 -32.27 -12.90 30.41
CA ASP A 22 -32.19 -14.34 30.72
C ASP A 22 -33.51 -14.98 30.27
N SER A 23 -33.46 -15.77 29.20
CA SER A 23 -34.60 -16.52 28.69
C SER A 23 -34.91 -17.76 29.54
N SER A 24 -34.39 -17.84 30.77
CA SER A 24 -34.75 -18.85 31.76
C SER A 24 -35.89 -18.34 32.65
N GLY A 25 -37.09 -18.24 32.09
CA GLY A 25 -38.22 -17.72 32.87
C GLY A 25 -39.58 -17.65 32.19
N GLN A 26 -39.91 -18.53 31.24
CA GLN A 26 -41.32 -18.67 30.83
C GLN A 26 -41.76 -20.13 30.79
N ALA A 27 -42.70 -20.41 31.70
CA ALA A 27 -43.43 -21.67 31.79
C ALA A 27 -44.12 -21.98 30.46
N ALA A 28 -43.96 -23.22 30.00
CA ALA A 28 -44.65 -23.77 28.86
C ALA A 28 -46.19 -23.66 29.01
N PRO A 29 -46.92 -23.10 28.04
CA PRO A 29 -48.36 -23.30 27.97
C PRO A 29 -48.65 -24.65 27.30
N LYS A 30 -49.48 -25.45 27.99
CA LYS A 30 -50.04 -26.71 27.50
C LYS A 30 -50.80 -26.51 26.19
N ALA A 31 -50.56 -27.40 25.23
CA ALA A 31 -51.36 -27.55 24.03
C ALA A 31 -52.81 -27.99 24.33
N PRO A 32 -53.78 -27.53 23.52
CA PRO A 32 -54.99 -28.29 23.25
C PRO A 32 -55.11 -28.67 21.77
N GLN A 33 -55.70 -29.85 21.55
CA GLN A 33 -55.93 -30.49 20.26
C GLN A 33 -57.05 -29.83 19.42
N LEU A 34 -56.79 -29.79 18.11
CA LEU A 34 -57.67 -29.96 16.94
C LEU A 34 -59.15 -29.57 16.99
N GLY A 35 -59.55 -28.71 16.03
CA GLY A 35 -60.87 -28.77 15.39
C GLY A 35 -61.23 -27.55 14.53
N GLY A 36 -61.50 -27.76 13.23
CA GLY A 36 -62.53 -27.00 12.49
C GLY A 36 -62.09 -25.99 11.42
N GLN A 37 -62.46 -26.28 10.18
CA GLN A 37 -62.40 -25.44 8.97
C GLN A 37 -63.28 -24.17 9.06
N ALA A 38 -62.86 -23.06 8.44
CA ALA A 38 -63.66 -22.21 7.55
C ALA A 38 -62.83 -21.03 6.96
N ALA A 39 -63.21 -20.63 5.75
CA ALA A 39 -62.51 -19.76 4.79
C ALA A 39 -62.76 -18.22 5.02
N PRO A 40 -62.17 -17.31 4.21
CA PRO A 40 -61.80 -15.92 4.57
C PRO A 40 -62.83 -14.85 4.13
N PRO A 41 -62.52 -13.55 4.38
CA PRO A 41 -62.61 -12.59 3.29
C PRO A 41 -61.39 -11.62 3.17
N GLU A 42 -61.22 -11.13 1.94
CA GLU A 42 -60.17 -10.26 1.37
C GLU A 42 -60.37 -8.74 1.67
N PRO A 43 -59.81 -7.78 0.88
CA PRO A 43 -58.68 -6.93 1.27
C PRO A 43 -59.08 -5.45 1.44
N ILE A 44 -58.20 -4.61 2.00
CA ILE A 44 -58.40 -3.16 2.03
C ILE A 44 -57.19 -2.47 1.38
N THR A 45 -57.44 -1.84 0.24
CA THR A 45 -56.56 -0.91 -0.49
C THR A 45 -56.53 0.49 0.15
N PRO A 46 -55.51 1.32 -0.14
CA PRO A 46 -55.18 2.53 0.62
C PRO A 46 -55.93 3.80 0.15
N GLU A 47 -56.19 4.72 1.07
CA GLU A 47 -56.67 6.09 0.80
C GLU A 47 -55.52 7.11 0.95
N GLU A 48 -55.25 7.89 -0.11
CA GLU A 48 -54.75 9.28 -0.01
C GLU A 48 -55.93 10.21 0.30
N PRO A 49 -55.71 11.42 0.88
CA PRO A 49 -55.81 12.60 0.00
C PRO A 49 -54.94 13.83 0.36
N SER A 50 -54.45 14.46 -0.71
CA SER A 50 -54.46 15.89 -1.06
C SER A 50 -53.96 17.00 -0.10
N SER A 51 -53.03 17.77 -0.69
CA SER A 51 -52.55 19.14 -0.46
C SER A 51 -53.58 20.27 -0.38
N VAL A 52 -53.35 21.28 0.49
CA VAL A 52 -53.68 22.72 0.27
C VAL A 52 -52.71 23.64 1.06
N VAL A 53 -52.29 24.74 0.42
CA VAL A 53 -51.39 25.85 0.86
C VAL A 53 -52.18 26.99 1.55
N PRO A 54 -51.57 27.87 2.37
CA PRO A 54 -51.47 29.28 1.96
C PRO A 54 -50.18 30.03 2.40
N GLN A 55 -49.77 31.03 1.59
CA GLN A 55 -48.71 32.02 1.82
C GLN A 55 -49.20 33.23 2.66
N ALA A 56 -48.30 33.86 3.44
CA ALA A 56 -47.77 35.23 3.21
C ALA A 56 -47.03 35.81 4.45
N THR A 57 -45.89 36.45 4.16
CA THR A 57 -44.90 37.22 4.97
C THR A 57 -45.39 38.67 5.28
N PRO A 58 -44.63 39.66 5.84
CA PRO A 58 -43.17 39.74 6.08
C PRO A 58 -42.66 40.47 7.37
N ASP A 59 -41.33 40.39 7.61
CA ASP A 59 -40.35 41.51 7.65
C ASP A 59 -39.30 41.46 8.80
N VAL A 60 -38.14 42.09 8.53
CA VAL A 60 -37.06 42.64 9.37
C VAL A 60 -35.66 41.98 9.27
N SER A 61 -34.74 42.75 8.67
CA SER A 61 -33.27 42.63 8.60
C SER A 61 -32.54 43.28 9.81
N PRO A 62 -31.24 42.99 10.04
CA PRO A 62 -30.53 43.30 11.29
C PRO A 62 -29.67 44.58 11.26
N ALA A 63 -29.30 45.05 12.46
CA ALA A 63 -28.54 46.27 12.73
C ALA A 63 -27.09 46.01 13.21
N THR A 64 -26.18 46.89 12.78
CA THR A 64 -24.79 47.11 13.23
C THR A 64 -24.73 47.89 14.56
N PRO A 65 -23.57 47.94 15.24
CA PRO A 65 -23.15 49.25 15.78
C PRO A 65 -21.64 49.57 15.71
N GLN A 66 -21.35 50.87 15.66
CA GLN A 66 -20.03 51.52 15.76
C GLN A 66 -19.71 52.00 17.19
N VAL A 67 -18.43 51.85 17.58
CA VAL A 67 -17.45 52.74 18.28
C VAL A 67 -17.92 53.83 19.27
N SER A 68 -17.26 53.87 20.44
CA SER A 68 -16.92 55.11 21.19
C SER A 68 -15.74 54.90 22.18
N GLN A 69 -14.84 55.87 22.29
CA GLN A 69 -13.68 55.95 23.20
C GLN A 69 -13.91 56.92 24.38
N ALA A 70 -13.30 56.62 25.55
CA ALA A 70 -12.69 57.50 26.58
C ALA A 70 -12.28 56.58 27.76
N GLY A 71 -11.19 56.67 28.52
CA GLY A 71 -10.15 57.67 28.81
C GLY A 71 -9.91 57.66 30.35
N GLY A 72 -8.70 57.34 30.84
CA GLY A 72 -8.35 57.44 32.28
C GLY A 72 -7.05 56.71 32.71
N GLN A 73 -6.10 57.47 33.26
CA GLN A 73 -4.73 57.11 33.72
C GLN A 73 -4.66 56.47 35.12
N ALA A 74 -3.63 55.66 35.42
CA ALA A 74 -2.54 55.98 36.37
C ALA A 74 -1.64 54.76 36.76
N ASP A 75 -0.33 54.99 36.63
CA ASP A 75 0.86 54.57 37.43
C ASP A 75 1.23 53.10 37.73
N GLY A 76 2.52 52.75 37.50
CA GLY A 76 3.21 51.74 38.31
C GLY A 76 4.38 50.91 37.73
N GLN A 77 5.50 51.55 37.37
CA GLN A 77 6.91 51.10 37.55
C GLN A 77 7.52 49.80 36.92
N ALA A 78 8.73 50.05 36.37
CA ALA A 78 9.98 49.26 36.38
C ALA A 78 10.38 48.39 35.16
N THR A 79 11.30 48.97 34.37
CA THR A 79 12.29 48.42 33.41
C THR A 79 13.51 47.78 34.15
N PRO A 80 14.58 47.22 33.52
CA PRO A 80 14.96 47.27 32.09
C PRO A 80 15.50 45.97 31.42
N LYS A 81 15.42 45.96 30.09
CA LYS A 81 16.31 45.22 29.17
C LYS A 81 17.17 46.24 28.41
N ALA A 82 18.47 45.94 28.27
CA ALA A 82 19.46 46.76 27.58
C ALA A 82 19.71 46.30 26.13
N THR A 83 19.47 47.22 25.19
CA THR A 83 20.38 47.77 24.16
C THR A 83 21.34 46.86 23.36
N HIS A 84 21.24 46.84 22.01
CA HIS A 84 22.10 47.64 21.09
C HIS A 84 21.86 47.38 19.57
N LEU A 85 21.66 48.49 18.83
CA LEU A 85 22.11 48.89 17.46
C LEU A 85 21.90 47.95 16.25
N GLY A 86 21.53 48.38 15.03
CA GLY A 86 21.39 49.72 14.43
C GLY A 86 21.95 49.74 12.99
N GLY A 87 21.21 50.36 12.04
CA GLY A 87 21.70 50.86 10.73
C GLY A 87 21.36 49.99 9.50
N GLN A 88 20.28 50.25 8.74
CA GLN A 88 20.09 51.22 7.64
C GLN A 88 20.92 50.98 6.35
N ALA A 89 20.23 50.73 5.23
CA ALA A 89 20.20 51.59 4.04
C ALA A 89 19.28 51.02 2.93
N GLU A 90 18.28 51.79 2.51
CA GLU A 90 17.62 51.67 1.18
C GLU A 90 18.51 52.30 0.08
N PRO A 91 18.18 52.17 -1.22
CA PRO A 91 17.25 53.16 -1.81
C PRO A 91 16.25 52.64 -2.89
N ALA A 92 15.08 53.27 -2.87
CA ALA A 92 14.34 53.92 -3.98
C ALA A 92 13.68 53.13 -5.15
N LEU A 93 12.33 53.12 -5.10
CA LEU A 93 11.34 53.65 -6.08
C LEU A 93 11.42 53.26 -7.58
N SER A 94 10.36 52.61 -8.07
CA SER A 94 9.65 53.06 -9.28
C SER A 94 8.22 52.50 -9.35
N THR A 95 7.27 53.40 -9.56
CA THR A 95 5.83 53.20 -9.79
C THR A 95 5.56 52.82 -11.26
N SER A 96 4.56 51.98 -11.53
CA SER A 96 3.58 52.24 -12.61
C SER A 96 2.46 51.21 -12.63
N GLU A 97 1.32 51.71 -13.10
CA GLU A 97 -0.03 51.20 -13.03
C GLU A 97 -0.33 50.05 -14.01
N SER A 98 -1.42 49.33 -13.72
CA SER A 98 -2.16 48.47 -14.64
C SER A 98 -2.56 49.18 -15.95
N PRO A 99 -2.97 48.43 -16.99
CA PRO A 99 -4.41 48.30 -17.12
C PRO A 99 -4.92 46.92 -17.55
N VAL A 100 -6.19 46.71 -17.19
CA VAL A 100 -7.14 45.69 -17.61
C VAL A 100 -7.44 45.83 -19.11
N ALA A 101 -7.59 44.71 -19.81
CA ALA A 101 -8.33 44.65 -21.08
C ALA A 101 -9.18 43.36 -21.14
N GLU A 102 -10.49 43.55 -20.99
CA GLU A 102 -11.53 42.65 -21.52
C GLU A 102 -11.46 42.62 -23.05
N THR A 103 -11.57 41.44 -23.65
CA THR A 103 -12.29 41.26 -24.92
C THR A 103 -12.97 39.90 -24.95
N ALA A 104 -14.21 39.91 -25.42
CA ALA A 104 -15.15 38.80 -25.47
C ALA A 104 -14.99 37.92 -26.72
N SER A 105 -15.56 36.72 -26.60
CA SER A 105 -16.16 35.86 -27.64
C SER A 105 -15.26 35.32 -28.76
N ASN A 106 -15.07 33.99 -28.80
CA ASN A 106 -15.69 33.22 -29.89
C ASN A 106 -15.85 31.73 -29.58
N ASP A 107 -17.02 31.27 -30.01
CA ASP A 107 -17.58 29.93 -30.05
C ASP A 107 -16.84 29.06 -31.07
N SER A 108 -16.53 27.80 -30.75
CA SER A 108 -16.29 26.72 -31.73
C SER A 108 -16.24 25.36 -31.06
N ALA A 109 -17.24 24.56 -31.40
CA ALA A 109 -17.51 23.20 -30.96
C ALA A 109 -16.36 22.21 -31.19
N LEU A 110 -16.19 21.30 -30.23
CA LEU A 110 -15.42 20.06 -30.36
C LEU A 110 -16.31 18.96 -30.99
N PRO A 111 -15.77 18.10 -31.87
CA PRO A 111 -16.53 17.00 -32.46
C PRO A 111 -16.68 15.84 -31.46
N GLU A 112 -17.91 15.36 -31.34
CA GLU A 112 -18.26 14.10 -30.67
C GLU A 112 -17.58 12.92 -31.37
N THR A 113 -16.97 12.03 -30.59
CA THR A 113 -16.52 10.71 -31.06
C THR A 113 -17.56 9.65 -30.72
N PRO A 114 -17.79 8.64 -31.59
CA PRO A 114 -18.92 7.73 -31.45
C PRO A 114 -18.66 6.65 -30.41
N LYS A 115 -19.66 6.42 -29.57
CA LYS A 115 -19.79 5.31 -28.62
C LYS A 115 -19.79 3.96 -29.37
N PRO A 116 -18.94 2.97 -29.03
CA PRO A 116 -19.02 1.64 -29.62
C PRO A 116 -20.24 0.86 -29.08
N PRO A 117 -20.83 -0.06 -29.88
CA PRO A 117 -22.06 -0.75 -29.52
C PRO A 117 -21.86 -1.79 -28.41
N LEU A 118 -22.88 -1.90 -27.56
CA LEU A 118 -23.04 -2.92 -26.53
C LEU A 118 -23.04 -4.32 -27.16
N ALA A 119 -22.11 -5.18 -26.73
CA ALA A 119 -22.17 -6.60 -27.00
C ALA A 119 -23.17 -7.26 -26.03
N GLU A 120 -24.14 -7.97 -26.58
CA GLU A 120 -25.12 -8.77 -25.84
C GLU A 120 -24.42 -9.92 -25.08
N SER A 121 -24.77 -10.07 -23.80
CA SER A 121 -24.41 -11.25 -23.00
C SER A 121 -25.17 -12.48 -23.50
N PRO A 122 -24.51 -13.65 -23.67
CA PRO A 122 -25.21 -14.90 -23.90
C PRO A 122 -25.84 -15.42 -22.61
N GLU A 123 -27.10 -15.84 -22.69
CA GLU A 123 -27.84 -16.53 -21.61
C GLU A 123 -27.15 -17.85 -21.20
N PRO A 124 -27.25 -18.26 -19.92
CA PRO A 124 -26.63 -19.49 -19.45
C PRO A 124 -27.43 -20.74 -19.85
N ILE A 125 -26.72 -21.67 -20.48
CA ILE A 125 -27.19 -23.04 -20.74
C ILE A 125 -27.14 -23.83 -19.43
N SER A 126 -28.28 -24.38 -19.03
CA SER A 126 -28.44 -25.28 -17.88
C SER A 126 -28.00 -26.72 -18.23
N PRO A 127 -27.17 -27.39 -17.40
CA PRO A 127 -27.06 -28.84 -17.46
C PRO A 127 -27.75 -29.52 -16.28
N GLN A 128 -28.31 -30.68 -16.63
CA GLN A 128 -29.25 -31.50 -15.90
C GLN A 128 -28.64 -32.22 -14.68
N ASN A 129 -29.55 -32.51 -13.75
CA ASN A 129 -29.44 -33.47 -12.65
C ASN A 129 -29.04 -34.89 -13.13
N PRO A 130 -28.34 -35.68 -12.30
CA PRO A 130 -28.67 -37.10 -12.27
C PRO A 130 -28.99 -37.61 -10.86
N GLU A 131 -29.79 -38.66 -10.89
CA GLU A 131 -30.57 -39.27 -9.83
C GLU A 131 -29.76 -39.94 -8.71
N SER A 132 -30.52 -40.25 -7.66
CA SER A 132 -30.17 -40.83 -6.38
C SER A 132 -30.09 -42.36 -6.36
N VAL A 133 -29.62 -42.88 -5.21
CA VAL A 133 -29.95 -44.17 -4.53
C VAL A 133 -28.89 -45.30 -4.64
N PRO A 134 -28.62 -46.16 -3.61
CA PRO A 134 -28.77 -46.06 -2.14
C PRO A 134 -27.51 -46.42 -1.30
N ALA A 135 -27.64 -46.16 0.01
CA ALA A 135 -26.78 -46.60 1.10
C ALA A 135 -26.70 -48.13 1.30
N LYS A 136 -25.55 -48.60 1.83
CA LYS A 136 -25.42 -49.92 2.48
C LYS A 136 -24.53 -49.81 3.73
N THR A 137 -25.00 -50.51 4.75
CA THR A 137 -24.63 -50.52 6.18
C THR A 137 -23.23 -51.04 6.54
N MET A 138 -22.73 -50.57 7.70
CA MET A 138 -21.52 -50.92 8.47
C MET A 138 -21.30 -52.42 8.76
N PRO A 139 -20.09 -52.81 9.22
CA PRO A 139 -19.92 -53.00 10.67
C PRO A 139 -18.60 -52.47 11.29
N SER A 140 -18.61 -52.46 12.62
CA SER A 140 -17.66 -51.92 13.60
C SER A 140 -16.46 -52.84 13.92
N SER A 141 -15.30 -52.20 14.20
CA SER A 141 -14.22 -52.57 15.16
C SER A 141 -13.05 -51.61 14.86
N GLY A 142 -12.48 -50.79 15.75
CA GLY A 142 -11.85 -51.09 17.02
C GLY A 142 -10.36 -50.69 16.93
N GLU A 143 -9.94 -49.75 17.79
CA GLU A 143 -8.58 -49.38 18.20
C GLU A 143 -7.65 -48.44 17.40
N GLU A 144 -7.33 -47.34 18.11
CA GLU A 144 -6.07 -46.59 18.30
C GLU A 144 -5.50 -45.58 17.28
N ILE A 145 -5.20 -44.40 17.85
CA ILE A 145 -4.62 -43.17 17.29
C ILE A 145 -3.08 -43.30 17.31
N PRO A 146 -2.34 -42.70 16.35
CA PRO A 146 -1.54 -41.55 16.76
C PRO A 146 -1.61 -40.34 15.82
N ASP A 147 -1.43 -39.20 16.47
CA ASP A 147 -1.23 -37.83 16.02
C ASP A 147 -0.08 -37.68 15.01
N SER A 148 -0.27 -36.89 13.94
CA SER A 148 0.85 -36.16 13.32
C SER A 148 0.38 -34.98 12.48
N THR A 149 0.78 -33.81 12.95
CA THR A 149 0.78 -32.49 12.33
C THR A 149 1.53 -32.48 10.99
N GLY A 150 0.89 -31.95 9.96
CA GLY A 150 1.50 -31.66 8.65
C GLY A 150 1.57 -30.16 8.41
N VAL A 151 2.69 -29.54 8.77
CA VAL A 151 3.04 -28.16 8.37
C VAL A 151 4.25 -28.24 7.42
N PRO A 152 4.24 -27.55 6.26
CA PRO A 152 5.37 -27.59 5.33
C PRO A 152 6.65 -26.96 5.87
N SER A 153 7.77 -27.64 5.60
CA SER A 153 9.14 -27.35 6.02
C SER A 153 9.74 -26.13 5.28
N TRP A 154 9.59 -24.93 5.85
CA TRP A 154 10.53 -23.81 5.61
C TRP A 154 10.80 -22.96 6.87
N MET A 155 10.38 -23.41 8.05
CA MET A 155 10.75 -22.80 9.33
C MET A 155 11.52 -23.78 10.21
N ALA A 156 12.85 -23.77 10.10
CA ALA A 156 13.74 -24.26 11.15
C ALA A 156 15.08 -23.53 11.03
N GLY A 157 15.32 -22.58 11.95
CA GLY A 157 16.62 -21.94 12.12
C GLY A 157 17.61 -22.92 12.76
N SER A 158 18.82 -22.97 12.23
CA SER A 158 19.94 -23.67 12.86
C SER A 158 20.87 -22.67 13.55
N GLN A 159 20.95 -22.77 14.88
CA GLN A 159 22.14 -22.38 15.63
C GLN A 159 23.19 -23.48 15.50
N THR A 160 24.45 -23.12 15.25
CA THR A 160 25.63 -23.81 15.81
C THR A 160 26.81 -22.85 15.89
N GLU A 161 27.53 -22.93 17.00
CA GLU A 161 28.74 -22.18 17.38
C GLU A 161 29.98 -22.53 16.53
N GLY A 162 31.02 -21.72 16.72
CA GLY A 162 32.23 -21.64 15.90
C GLY A 162 33.19 -22.83 15.94
N LEU A 163 34.12 -22.81 14.97
CA LEU A 163 35.57 -22.94 15.12
C LEU A 163 36.24 -22.70 13.74
N GLU A 164 37.16 -21.75 13.64
CA GLU A 164 38.08 -21.52 12.51
C GLU A 164 39.43 -22.29 12.71
N PRO A 165 40.46 -22.15 11.84
CA PRO A 165 40.51 -22.51 10.42
C PRO A 165 41.76 -23.37 10.11
N THR A 166 41.81 -24.07 8.97
CA THR A 166 43.10 -24.45 8.36
C THR A 166 43.06 -24.41 6.83
N SER A 167 44.15 -23.88 6.30
CA SER A 167 44.49 -23.69 4.90
C SER A 167 44.89 -24.99 4.21
N THR A 168 44.62 -25.12 2.90
CA THR A 168 45.61 -25.30 1.81
C THR A 168 44.94 -25.80 0.52
N MET A 169 45.19 -25.10 -0.59
CA MET A 169 45.12 -25.65 -1.96
C MET A 169 46.36 -26.53 -2.22
N PRO A 170 46.35 -27.48 -3.20
CA PRO A 170 46.76 -27.12 -4.57
C PRO A 170 46.04 -27.86 -5.73
N GLN A 171 45.89 -27.11 -6.83
CA GLN A 171 45.98 -27.41 -8.28
C GLN A 171 45.74 -28.82 -8.88
N ALA A 172 45.02 -28.80 -10.00
CA ALA A 172 44.94 -29.82 -11.06
C ALA A 172 46.27 -30.01 -11.82
N PRO A 173 46.41 -31.11 -12.60
CA PRO A 173 46.34 -30.93 -14.06
C PRO A 173 45.56 -32.04 -14.80
N ALA A 174 45.15 -31.72 -16.02
CA ALA A 174 44.48 -32.58 -17.00
C ALA A 174 45.41 -32.93 -18.18
N GLY A 175 45.13 -34.07 -18.83
CA GLY A 175 45.73 -34.57 -20.09
C GLY A 175 46.45 -35.91 -19.90
N GLY A 176 46.28 -36.97 -20.69
CA GLY A 176 45.58 -37.22 -21.95
C GLY A 176 45.78 -38.70 -22.34
N ASP A 177 45.35 -39.05 -23.57
CA ASP A 177 45.45 -40.33 -24.30
C ASP A 177 44.34 -41.36 -24.00
N GLY A 178 43.62 -41.96 -24.96
CA GLY A 178 43.66 -41.93 -26.42
C GLY A 178 43.19 -43.30 -26.95
N GLN A 179 42.27 -43.37 -27.93
CA GLN A 179 42.29 -44.39 -28.98
C GLN A 179 41.28 -44.10 -30.13
N THR A 180 41.83 -44.25 -31.34
CA THR A 180 41.37 -44.18 -32.75
C THR A 180 40.48 -45.40 -33.15
N PRO A 181 39.88 -45.57 -34.37
CA PRO A 181 40.46 -45.39 -35.73
C PRO A 181 39.52 -44.91 -36.90
N PRO A 182 40.05 -44.78 -38.15
CA PRO A 182 39.52 -43.97 -39.28
C PRO A 182 39.14 -44.87 -40.51
N PRO A 183 39.39 -44.55 -41.81
CA PRO A 183 39.27 -43.34 -42.65
C PRO A 183 38.48 -43.55 -43.99
N GLY A 184 38.18 -42.45 -44.70
CA GLY A 184 38.44 -42.27 -46.15
C GLY A 184 37.68 -43.08 -47.22
N SER A 185 37.11 -42.38 -48.22
CA SER A 185 37.14 -42.77 -49.64
C SER A 185 36.61 -41.64 -50.55
N GLU A 186 37.47 -41.14 -51.44
CA GLU A 186 37.10 -40.50 -52.71
C GLU A 186 36.30 -41.47 -53.59
N PRO A 187 35.56 -40.93 -54.58
CA PRO A 187 35.64 -41.52 -55.91
C PRO A 187 35.78 -40.49 -57.06
N PRO A 188 36.06 -40.95 -58.29
CA PRO A 188 36.94 -40.28 -59.24
C PRO A 188 36.25 -39.65 -60.47
N GLU A 189 37.11 -39.03 -61.27
CA GLU A 189 37.11 -38.72 -62.72
C GLU A 189 35.98 -39.23 -63.64
N SER A 190 35.50 -38.27 -64.46
CA SER A 190 35.19 -38.25 -65.91
C SER A 190 34.66 -39.49 -66.63
N ASP A 191 33.62 -39.28 -67.45
CA ASP A 191 33.76 -39.39 -68.91
C ASP A 191 32.53 -38.84 -69.66
N ASP A 192 32.79 -37.89 -70.55
CA ASP A 192 31.94 -37.50 -71.67
C ASP A 192 32.04 -38.55 -72.78
N LEU A 193 30.93 -38.97 -73.39
CA LEU A 193 30.91 -39.47 -74.77
C LEU A 193 29.55 -39.17 -75.43
N GLU A 194 29.53 -38.19 -76.34
CA GLU A 194 29.32 -38.42 -77.78
C GLU A 194 29.09 -37.08 -78.52
N GLN A 195 30.13 -36.65 -79.22
CA GLN A 195 30.04 -35.93 -80.50
C GLN A 195 29.47 -36.89 -81.57
N PRO A 196 28.95 -36.45 -82.76
CA PRO A 196 29.47 -35.31 -83.53
C PRO A 196 28.43 -34.49 -84.32
N VAL A 197 28.84 -33.31 -84.81
CA VAL A 197 29.13 -33.10 -86.24
C VAL A 197 29.70 -31.71 -86.46
N ASP A 198 30.91 -31.70 -86.99
CA ASP A 198 31.52 -30.58 -87.69
C ASP A 198 30.61 -30.07 -88.83
N ALA A 199 30.55 -28.75 -89.00
CA ALA A 199 31.01 -28.12 -90.24
C ALA A 199 30.90 -26.58 -90.20
N VAL A 200 32.10 -25.96 -90.19
CA VAL A 200 32.47 -24.83 -91.06
C VAL A 200 31.96 -23.42 -90.70
N SER A 201 32.81 -22.74 -89.91
CA SER A 201 33.14 -21.29 -89.98
C SER A 201 33.42 -20.80 -91.42
N PRO A 202 33.35 -19.49 -91.79
CA PRO A 202 34.22 -18.50 -91.12
C PRO A 202 33.93 -16.98 -91.24
N LYS A 203 34.78 -16.22 -90.51
CA LYS A 203 35.28 -14.84 -90.75
C LYS A 203 34.32 -13.68 -90.39
N SER A 204 34.77 -12.58 -89.80
CA SER A 204 36.07 -12.15 -89.27
C SER A 204 35.89 -10.85 -88.48
N SER A 205 36.63 -10.74 -87.39
CA SER A 205 36.76 -9.63 -86.43
C SER A 205 36.98 -8.23 -87.03
N PRO A 206 36.66 -7.16 -86.26
CA PRO A 206 37.65 -6.11 -86.05
C PRO A 206 37.71 -5.63 -84.58
N PHE A 207 38.30 -6.42 -83.68
CA PHE A 207 38.51 -6.07 -82.27
C PHE A 207 39.96 -5.61 -82.05
N LYS A 208 40.29 -4.39 -82.46
CA LYS A 208 41.61 -3.77 -82.16
C LYS A 208 41.57 -2.32 -81.68
N LYS A 209 40.41 -1.83 -81.20
CA LYS A 209 40.32 -0.45 -80.64
C LYS A 209 39.67 -0.33 -79.26
N ILE A 210 39.25 -1.43 -78.61
CA ILE A 210 38.48 -1.39 -77.35
C ILE A 210 39.36 -1.60 -76.09
N ILE A 211 40.56 -2.16 -76.25
CA ILE A 211 41.44 -2.53 -75.12
C ILE A 211 41.94 -1.34 -74.26
N PRO A 212 42.36 -0.17 -74.81
CA PRO A 212 42.86 0.92 -73.95
C PRO A 212 41.74 1.66 -73.20
N LEU A 213 40.49 1.60 -73.68
CA LEU A 213 39.35 2.28 -73.06
C LEU A 213 38.82 1.50 -71.84
N VAL A 214 38.87 0.17 -71.88
CA VAL A 214 38.49 -0.71 -70.76
C VAL A 214 39.51 -0.63 -69.63
N ILE A 215 40.81 -0.55 -69.94
CA ILE A 215 41.87 -0.44 -68.93
C ILE A 215 41.78 0.91 -68.18
N GLY A 216 41.47 2.01 -68.88
CA GLY A 216 41.27 3.32 -68.25
C GLY A 216 40.04 3.35 -67.33
N LEU A 217 38.93 2.72 -67.73
CA LEU A 217 37.72 2.60 -66.90
C LEU A 217 37.93 1.72 -65.66
N VAL A 218 38.70 0.64 -65.77
CA VAL A 218 39.05 -0.21 -64.62
C VAL A 218 39.95 0.54 -63.64
N LEU A 219 40.93 1.30 -64.11
CA LEU A 219 41.80 2.13 -63.26
C LEU A 219 41.02 3.21 -62.51
N ILE A 220 40.12 3.92 -63.20
CA ILE A 220 39.26 4.94 -62.58
C ILE A 220 38.30 4.28 -61.57
N SER A 221 37.72 3.12 -61.90
CA SER A 221 36.87 2.35 -60.98
C SER A 221 37.64 1.91 -59.73
N THR A 222 38.88 1.45 -59.85
CA THR A 222 39.71 1.08 -58.69
C THR A 222 40.10 2.28 -57.81
N ILE A 223 40.34 3.45 -58.41
CA ILE A 223 40.64 4.68 -57.66
C ILE A 223 39.39 5.19 -56.95
N VAL A 224 38.22 5.16 -57.60
CA VAL A 224 36.95 5.54 -57.00
C VAL A 224 36.54 4.55 -55.90
N PHE A 225 36.78 3.25 -56.07
CA PHE A 225 36.51 2.24 -55.05
C PHE A 225 37.48 2.34 -53.86
N GLY A 226 38.77 2.65 -54.12
CA GLY A 226 39.77 2.93 -53.09
C GLY A 226 39.45 4.21 -52.32
N ALA A 227 39.06 5.28 -53.01
CA ALA A 227 38.60 6.52 -52.39
C ALA A 227 37.30 6.31 -51.60
N PHE A 228 36.36 5.49 -52.09
CA PHE A 228 35.15 5.14 -51.37
C PHE A 228 35.45 4.30 -50.12
N LYS A 229 36.40 3.35 -50.18
CA LYS A 229 36.87 2.59 -49.00
C LYS A 229 37.52 3.51 -47.96
N ILE A 230 38.38 4.45 -48.39
CA ILE A 230 39.03 5.42 -47.50
C ILE A 230 38.00 6.39 -46.91
N ILE A 231 37.10 6.96 -47.72
CA ILE A 231 36.02 7.84 -47.25
C ILE A 231 35.04 7.07 -46.33
N SER A 232 34.76 5.80 -46.60
CA SER A 232 33.92 4.96 -45.72
C SER A 232 34.63 4.61 -44.40
N GLN A 233 35.96 4.45 -44.39
CA GLN A 233 36.74 4.24 -43.18
C GLN A 233 36.92 5.53 -42.38
N PHE A 234 36.98 6.70 -43.02
CA PHE A 234 36.96 8.00 -42.35
C PHE A 234 35.56 8.38 -41.85
N ARG A 235 34.48 8.08 -42.58
CA ARG A 235 33.10 8.22 -42.08
C ARG A 235 32.77 7.29 -40.92
N ALA A 236 33.20 6.03 -41.00
CA ALA A 236 33.03 5.07 -39.89
C ALA A 236 33.84 5.47 -38.66
N LYS A 237 34.97 6.16 -38.83
CA LYS A 237 35.81 6.66 -37.73
C LYS A 237 35.28 7.97 -37.12
N ASP A 238 34.70 8.86 -37.93
CA ASP A 238 34.04 10.09 -37.45
C ASP A 238 32.63 9.84 -36.87
N GLU A 239 31.91 8.80 -37.30
CA GLU A 239 30.65 8.37 -36.66
C GLU A 239 30.89 7.48 -35.42
N SER A 240 31.97 6.69 -35.38
CA SER A 240 32.29 5.90 -34.17
C SER A 240 32.80 6.75 -33.01
N ASP A 241 33.40 7.92 -33.28
CA ASP A 241 33.93 8.82 -32.26
C ASP A 241 32.90 9.85 -31.75
N LYS A 242 31.64 9.80 -32.23
CA LYS A 242 30.53 10.65 -31.77
C LYS A 242 29.35 9.92 -31.12
N VAL A 243 29.49 8.62 -30.86
CA VAL A 243 28.73 8.01 -29.77
C VAL A 243 29.54 8.30 -28.52
N GLN A 244 29.18 9.37 -27.78
CA GLN A 244 29.66 9.50 -26.40
C GLN A 244 29.39 8.16 -25.73
N LYS A 245 30.45 7.43 -25.38
CA LYS A 245 30.34 6.18 -24.63
C LYS A 245 29.77 6.57 -23.27
N GLN A 246 28.44 6.64 -23.21
CA GLN A 246 27.70 7.00 -22.02
C GLN A 246 28.14 6.01 -20.95
N GLU A 247 28.65 6.55 -19.84
CA GLU A 247 29.21 5.72 -18.77
C GLU A 247 28.14 4.72 -18.33
N SER A 248 28.51 3.45 -18.26
CA SER A 248 27.60 2.39 -17.83
C SER A 248 27.39 2.54 -16.33
N ILE A 249 26.17 2.88 -15.93
CA ILE A 249 25.78 3.10 -14.53
C ILE A 249 25.03 1.85 -14.05
N THR A 250 25.33 1.39 -12.84
CA THR A 250 24.53 0.36 -12.15
C THR A 250 23.99 0.94 -10.86
N LEU A 251 22.66 0.99 -10.75
CA LEU A 251 21.96 1.41 -9.55
C LEU A 251 21.62 0.18 -8.71
N THR A 252 22.03 0.18 -7.44
CA THR A 252 21.60 -0.86 -6.49
C THR A 252 20.29 -0.44 -5.84
N TRP A 253 19.25 -1.27 -5.96
CA TRP A 253 17.93 -1.02 -5.38
C TRP A 253 17.55 -2.10 -4.37
N TRP A 254 17.38 -1.72 -3.10
CA TRP A 254 16.90 -2.61 -2.05
C TRP A 254 15.39 -2.49 -1.87
N GLY A 255 14.67 -3.59 -2.11
CA GLY A 255 13.24 -3.74 -1.82
C GLY A 255 12.96 -4.76 -0.71
N LEU A 256 11.69 -4.98 -0.38
CA LEU A 256 11.27 -5.87 0.71
C LEU A 256 10.25 -6.93 0.30
N TRP A 257 9.17 -6.50 -0.35
CA TRP A 257 7.97 -7.33 -0.52
C TRP A 257 7.95 -8.09 -1.84
N GLU A 258 8.21 -7.38 -2.94
CA GLU A 258 8.12 -7.97 -4.26
C GLU A 258 9.40 -8.74 -4.60
N PRO A 259 9.31 -10.03 -4.97
CA PRO A 259 10.45 -10.78 -5.45
C PRO A 259 10.92 -10.28 -6.81
N LYS A 260 12.19 -10.53 -7.13
CA LYS A 260 12.86 -10.02 -8.34
C LYS A 260 12.09 -10.29 -9.64
N ASN A 261 11.43 -11.44 -9.75
CA ASN A 261 10.64 -11.78 -10.93
C ASN A 261 9.44 -10.84 -11.13
N LEU A 262 8.77 -10.37 -10.07
CA LEU A 262 7.61 -9.48 -10.19
C LEU A 262 8.00 -8.03 -10.54
N VAL A 263 9.24 -7.64 -10.24
CA VAL A 263 9.82 -6.33 -10.56
C VAL A 263 10.56 -6.32 -11.91
N SER A 264 11.00 -7.49 -12.38
CA SER A 264 11.90 -7.62 -13.54
C SER A 264 11.37 -6.96 -14.82
N GLN A 265 10.06 -7.08 -15.11
CA GLN A 265 9.50 -6.56 -16.35
C GLN A 265 9.57 -5.03 -16.44
N VAL A 266 9.24 -4.33 -15.35
CA VAL A 266 9.30 -2.87 -15.30
C VAL A 266 10.74 -2.37 -15.29
N VAL A 267 11.67 -3.10 -14.65
CA VAL A 267 13.10 -2.83 -14.77
C VAL A 267 13.58 -2.97 -16.22
N LEU A 268 13.23 -4.06 -16.90
CA LEU A 268 13.60 -4.28 -18.30
C LEU A 268 13.01 -3.21 -19.22
N ASP A 269 11.77 -2.79 -18.99
CA ASP A 269 11.13 -1.72 -19.75
C ASP A 269 11.87 -0.38 -19.58
N TYR A 270 12.32 -0.04 -18.37
CA TYR A 270 13.14 1.14 -18.12
C TYR A 270 14.49 1.08 -18.84
N GLN A 271 15.19 -0.06 -18.74
CA GLN A 271 16.52 -0.23 -19.33
C GLN A 271 16.51 -0.19 -20.86
N ARG A 272 15.38 -0.53 -21.52
CA ARG A 272 15.23 -0.43 -22.98
C ARG A 272 15.28 1.01 -23.48
N SER A 273 14.84 1.99 -22.68
CA SER A 273 14.91 3.42 -23.02
C SER A 273 16.12 4.12 -22.38
N HIS A 274 16.84 3.45 -21.49
CA HIS A 274 18.01 3.96 -20.77
C HIS A 274 19.16 2.95 -20.86
N GLU A 275 19.68 2.71 -22.07
CA GLU A 275 20.65 1.64 -22.36
C GLU A 275 21.95 1.73 -21.54
N ASN A 276 22.27 2.91 -20.99
CA ASN A 276 23.43 3.15 -20.15
C ASN A 276 23.19 2.90 -18.65
N VAL A 277 21.97 2.56 -18.24
CA VAL A 277 21.59 2.33 -16.83
C VAL A 277 21.17 0.88 -16.64
N SER A 278 21.76 0.21 -15.64
CA SER A 278 21.36 -1.12 -15.17
C SER A 278 20.83 -1.02 -13.75
N ILE A 279 19.78 -1.77 -13.43
CA ILE A 279 19.20 -1.83 -12.08
C ILE A 279 19.47 -3.19 -11.46
N ASP A 280 20.23 -3.22 -10.37
CA ASP A 280 20.39 -4.41 -9.55
C ASP A 280 19.41 -4.39 -8.37
N TYR A 281 18.26 -5.04 -8.57
CA TYR A 281 17.26 -5.21 -7.52
C TYR A 281 17.62 -6.37 -6.58
N ILE A 282 17.68 -6.06 -5.29
CA ILE A 282 17.97 -6.99 -4.21
C ILE A 282 16.82 -6.96 -3.20
N GLN A 283 16.05 -8.05 -3.13
CA GLN A 283 15.05 -8.22 -2.10
C GLN A 283 15.73 -8.49 -0.76
N GLN A 284 15.49 -7.62 0.20
CA GLN A 284 16.00 -7.73 1.57
C GLN A 284 14.96 -8.44 2.46
N SER A 285 15.46 -9.11 3.49
CA SER A 285 14.61 -9.59 4.58
C SER A 285 14.15 -8.40 5.42
N HIS A 286 12.85 -8.32 5.74
CA HIS A 286 12.30 -7.29 6.63
C HIS A 286 12.91 -7.34 8.04
N LYS A 287 13.34 -8.52 8.51
CA LYS A 287 13.97 -8.68 9.82
C LYS A 287 15.29 -7.89 9.93
N ASP A 288 15.35 -7.02 10.93
CA ASP A 288 16.47 -6.12 11.26
C ASP A 288 16.84 -5.20 10.08
N TYR A 289 15.91 -4.98 9.14
CA TYR A 289 16.20 -4.31 7.88
C TYR A 289 16.68 -2.86 8.08
N ARG A 290 15.98 -2.08 8.91
CA ARG A 290 16.35 -0.67 9.17
C ARG A 290 17.79 -0.54 9.65
N GLU A 291 18.18 -1.37 10.62
CA GLU A 291 19.52 -1.35 11.22
C GLU A 291 20.58 -1.76 10.20
N LYS A 292 20.33 -2.81 9.41
CA LYS A 292 21.22 -3.25 8.32
C LYS A 292 21.39 -2.15 7.28
N LEU A 293 20.30 -1.51 6.87
CA LEU A 293 20.30 -0.39 5.94
C LEU A 293 21.13 0.78 6.48
N GLN A 294 20.87 1.23 7.72
CA GLN A 294 21.64 2.30 8.34
C GLN A 294 23.13 1.97 8.47
N SER A 295 23.46 0.73 8.86
CA SER A 295 24.85 0.25 8.94
C SER A 295 25.56 0.29 7.59
N ALA A 296 24.88 -0.17 6.53
CA ALA A 296 25.44 -0.15 5.18
C ALA A 296 25.63 1.29 4.67
N LEU A 297 24.64 2.16 4.86
CA LEU A 297 24.72 3.59 4.49
C LEU A 297 25.80 4.34 5.28
N ALA A 298 26.02 3.99 6.56
CA ALA A 298 27.09 4.57 7.37
C ALA A 298 28.49 4.20 6.87
N ARG A 299 28.66 2.97 6.35
CA ARG A 299 29.92 2.43 5.80
C ARG A 299 30.19 2.77 4.34
N ASP A 300 29.32 3.54 3.69
CA ASP A 300 29.37 3.82 2.24
C ASP A 300 29.22 2.55 1.38
N GLU A 301 28.58 1.51 1.93
CA GLU A 301 28.31 0.20 1.30
C GLU A 301 26.80 -0.02 1.05
N GLY A 302 25.98 1.00 1.31
CA GLY A 302 24.53 0.95 1.14
C GLY A 302 24.07 1.11 -0.31
N PRO A 303 22.79 0.84 -0.60
CA PRO A 303 22.23 0.95 -1.95
C PRO A 303 22.08 2.40 -2.41
N ASP A 304 21.90 2.59 -3.72
CA ASP A 304 21.53 3.88 -4.29
C ASP A 304 20.07 4.22 -3.96
N ILE A 305 19.19 3.22 -4.06
CA ILE A 305 17.76 3.31 -3.82
C ILE A 305 17.38 2.29 -2.74
N PHE A 306 16.58 2.71 -1.76
CA PHE A 306 16.09 1.82 -0.71
C PHE A 306 14.65 2.10 -0.34
N ARG A 307 13.92 1.02 -0.08
CA ARG A 307 12.60 1.07 0.53
C ARG A 307 12.74 1.42 2.02
N PHE A 308 11.88 2.29 2.55
CA PHE A 308 11.78 2.60 3.97
C PHE A 308 10.31 2.86 4.36
N HIS A 309 9.97 2.64 5.63
CA HIS A 309 8.61 2.91 6.12
C HIS A 309 8.40 4.42 6.33
N ASN A 310 7.23 4.97 6.03
CA ASN A 310 6.96 6.42 6.11
C ASN A 310 7.31 7.03 7.48
N THR A 311 7.10 6.29 8.57
CA THR A 311 7.44 6.75 9.93
C THR A 311 8.95 6.74 10.26
N TRP A 312 9.81 6.21 9.38
CA TRP A 312 11.26 6.14 9.64
C TRP A 312 12.01 7.42 9.28
N VAL A 313 11.32 8.40 8.68
CA VAL A 313 11.90 9.68 8.25
C VAL A 313 12.78 10.33 9.33
N PRO A 314 12.37 10.47 10.60
CA PRO A 314 13.23 11.07 11.61
C PRO A 314 14.53 10.29 11.86
N MET A 315 14.49 8.97 11.69
CA MET A 315 15.64 8.08 11.90
C MET A 315 16.58 8.02 10.70
N LEU A 316 16.10 8.36 9.49
CA LEU A 316 16.84 8.26 8.22
C LEU A 316 17.12 9.63 7.56
N LYS A 317 16.83 10.73 8.26
CA LYS A 317 16.85 12.08 7.69
C LYS A 317 18.20 12.47 7.07
N LYS A 318 19.32 11.97 7.60
CA LYS A 318 20.66 12.31 7.09
C LYS A 318 21.06 11.44 5.90
N GLU A 319 20.45 10.28 5.80
CA GLU A 319 20.70 9.25 4.83
C GLU A 319 19.88 9.43 3.56
N LEU A 320 18.78 10.19 3.63
CA LEU A 320 17.88 10.46 2.51
C LEU A 320 18.29 11.70 1.72
N ALA A 321 18.38 11.55 0.39
CA ALA A 321 18.55 12.65 -0.54
C ALA A 321 17.25 13.46 -0.67
N ILE A 322 17.39 14.78 -0.86
CA ILE A 322 16.26 15.65 -1.20
C ILE A 322 15.88 15.44 -2.67
N MET A 323 14.59 15.26 -2.92
CA MET A 323 14.03 15.14 -4.27
C MET A 323 14.19 16.46 -5.03
N PRO A 324 14.73 16.43 -6.26
CA PRO A 324 14.79 17.61 -7.12
C PRO A 324 13.42 17.92 -7.72
N THR A 325 13.15 19.21 -7.96
CA THR A 325 11.87 19.67 -8.52
C THR A 325 11.61 19.20 -9.95
N SER A 326 12.62 18.69 -10.66
CA SER A 326 12.50 18.06 -11.98
C SER A 326 11.79 16.69 -11.92
N VAL A 327 11.80 16.04 -10.75
CA VAL A 327 11.04 14.81 -10.51
C VAL A 327 9.60 15.18 -10.19
N TYR A 328 9.41 15.85 -9.05
CA TYR A 328 8.17 16.50 -8.67
C TYR A 328 8.45 17.86 -8.03
N SER A 329 7.79 18.90 -8.50
CA SER A 329 7.61 20.14 -7.73
C SER A 329 6.67 19.90 -6.54
N SER A 330 6.71 20.78 -5.54
CA SER A 330 5.80 20.73 -4.38
C SER A 330 4.33 20.62 -4.78
N SER A 331 3.90 21.40 -5.78
CA SER A 331 2.52 21.38 -6.29
C SER A 331 2.18 20.10 -7.08
N SER A 332 3.11 19.60 -7.90
CA SER A 332 2.89 18.38 -8.68
C SER A 332 2.83 17.13 -7.80
N PHE A 333 3.67 17.06 -6.76
CA PHE A 333 3.61 15.98 -5.77
C PHE A 333 2.27 16.02 -5.02
N ALA A 334 1.87 17.21 -4.55
CA ALA A 334 0.64 17.39 -3.77
C ALA A 334 -0.65 17.09 -4.56
N SER A 335 -0.63 17.31 -5.87
CA SER A 335 -1.75 16.94 -6.75
C SER A 335 -1.74 15.47 -7.15
N THR A 336 -0.57 14.82 -7.16
CA THR A 336 -0.39 13.42 -7.58
C THR A 336 -0.72 12.43 -6.46
N PHE A 337 -0.17 12.64 -5.25
CA PHE A 337 -0.22 11.70 -4.13
C PHE A 337 -1.19 12.15 -3.01
N TYR A 338 -1.58 11.21 -2.13
CA TYR A 338 -2.50 11.52 -1.03
C TYR A 338 -1.90 12.53 -0.03
N PRO A 339 -2.75 13.30 0.69
CA PRO A 339 -2.28 14.31 1.65
C PRO A 339 -1.29 13.76 2.69
N VAL A 340 -1.51 12.53 3.18
CA VAL A 340 -0.61 11.88 4.16
C VAL A 340 0.81 11.71 3.62
N ASN A 341 0.97 11.44 2.32
CA ASN A 341 2.30 11.34 1.70
C ASN A 341 3.03 12.69 1.74
N GLN A 342 2.30 13.80 1.62
CA GLN A 342 2.87 15.13 1.65
C GLN A 342 3.33 15.50 3.06
N GLN A 343 2.50 15.17 4.06
CA GLN A 343 2.79 15.41 5.47
C GLN A 343 4.00 14.61 5.93
N ASP A 344 4.05 13.32 5.62
CA ASP A 344 5.09 12.42 6.12
C ASP A 344 6.44 12.63 5.43
N LEU A 345 6.43 12.93 4.13
CA LEU A 345 7.64 13.00 3.30
C LEU A 345 8.15 14.43 3.07
N GLY A 346 7.47 15.44 3.61
CA GLY A 346 7.85 16.84 3.47
C GLY A 346 9.19 17.15 4.13
N SER A 347 10.09 17.83 3.42
CA SER A 347 11.39 18.27 3.94
C SER A 347 11.86 19.55 3.26
N GLY A 348 11.92 20.65 4.03
CA GLY A 348 12.53 21.91 3.56
C GLY A 348 11.90 22.51 2.30
N GLY A 349 10.60 22.31 2.08
CA GLY A 349 9.88 22.75 0.88
C GLY A 349 9.93 21.79 -0.31
N SER A 350 10.62 20.65 -0.17
CA SER A 350 10.63 19.54 -1.12
C SER A 350 10.23 18.23 -0.41
N TYR A 351 10.56 17.07 -1.01
CA TYR A 351 10.29 15.73 -0.46
C TYR A 351 11.56 14.87 -0.42
N ILE A 352 11.49 13.73 0.27
CA ILE A 352 12.63 12.81 0.49
C ILE A 352 12.38 11.37 0.00
N GLY A 353 11.28 11.13 -0.71
CA GLY A 353 10.99 9.82 -1.27
C GLY A 353 9.78 9.84 -2.20
N VAL A 354 9.63 8.77 -2.97
CA VAL A 354 8.50 8.55 -3.87
C VAL A 354 7.66 7.38 -3.32
N PRO A 355 6.40 7.60 -2.92
CA PRO A 355 5.54 6.52 -2.48
C PRO A 355 5.06 5.74 -3.71
N LEU A 356 5.32 4.44 -3.75
CA LEU A 356 4.79 3.56 -4.80
C LEU A 356 3.51 2.85 -4.37
N MET A 357 3.19 2.90 -3.07
CA MET A 357 2.03 2.27 -2.49
C MET A 357 1.38 3.12 -1.39
N TYR A 358 0.15 2.76 -1.06
CA TYR A 358 -0.58 3.17 0.14
C TYR A 358 -1.12 1.90 0.83
N ASP A 359 -1.25 1.93 2.16
CA ASP A 359 -2.08 0.98 2.90
C ASP A 359 -2.59 1.65 4.18
N GLY A 360 -3.60 1.05 4.79
CA GLY A 360 -4.29 1.60 5.95
C GLY A 360 -4.99 0.51 6.75
N LEU A 361 -6.10 0.85 7.42
CA LEU A 361 -6.98 -0.12 8.08
C LEU A 361 -8.33 -0.17 7.37
N ALA A 362 -8.97 -1.33 7.41
CA ALA A 362 -10.35 -1.53 7.01
C ALA A 362 -11.05 -2.52 7.96
N LEU A 363 -12.38 -2.51 7.95
CA LEU A 363 -13.19 -3.50 8.61
C LEU A 363 -13.36 -4.73 7.72
N PHE A 364 -12.87 -5.86 8.19
CA PHE A 364 -13.12 -7.17 7.62
C PHE A 364 -14.26 -7.82 8.39
N TYR A 365 -15.22 -8.39 7.68
CA TYR A 365 -16.39 -9.01 8.30
C TYR A 365 -16.82 -10.29 7.58
N ASN A 366 -17.21 -11.30 8.35
CA ASN A 366 -17.76 -12.55 7.83
C ASN A 366 -19.20 -12.30 7.35
N LYS A 367 -19.44 -12.37 6.03
CA LYS A 367 -20.73 -12.01 5.45
C LYS A 367 -21.86 -12.92 5.93
N ALA A 368 -21.58 -14.21 6.07
CA ALA A 368 -22.59 -15.18 6.51
C ALA A 368 -23.02 -14.94 7.96
N MET A 369 -22.07 -14.64 8.85
CA MET A 369 -22.36 -14.34 10.27
C MET A 369 -23.21 -13.07 10.41
N LEU A 370 -22.86 -12.00 9.70
CA LEU A 370 -23.63 -10.76 9.71
C LEU A 370 -25.04 -10.96 9.11
N ALA A 371 -25.13 -11.65 7.96
CA ALA A 371 -26.40 -11.94 7.30
C ALA A 371 -27.34 -12.79 8.17
N ALA A 372 -26.81 -13.77 8.91
CA ALA A 372 -27.60 -14.62 9.81
C ALA A 372 -28.32 -13.85 10.92
N LYS A 373 -27.78 -12.68 11.32
CA LYS A 373 -28.39 -11.78 12.32
C LYS A 373 -29.09 -10.57 11.69
N GLY A 374 -29.08 -10.43 10.36
CA GLY A 374 -29.60 -9.25 9.66
C GLY A 374 -28.81 -7.97 9.94
N ILE A 375 -27.53 -8.09 10.26
CA ILE A 375 -26.63 -6.97 10.59
C ILE A 375 -25.90 -6.51 9.33
N ALA A 376 -25.91 -5.20 9.07
CA ALA A 376 -25.06 -4.59 8.04
C ALA A 376 -23.65 -4.33 8.58
N ALA A 377 -22.66 -4.16 7.69
CA ALA A 377 -21.32 -3.78 8.11
C ALA A 377 -21.36 -2.45 8.91
N PRO A 378 -20.90 -2.43 10.17
CA PRO A 378 -21.00 -1.26 11.02
C PRO A 378 -20.16 -0.10 10.50
N THR A 379 -20.75 1.09 10.52
CA THR A 379 -20.11 2.34 10.04
C THR A 379 -19.71 3.27 11.18
N THR A 380 -20.20 3.03 12.39
CA THR A 380 -19.88 3.81 13.58
C THR A 380 -19.36 2.93 14.72
N TRP A 381 -18.61 3.52 15.65
CA TRP A 381 -18.12 2.83 16.85
C TRP A 381 -19.25 2.16 17.65
N GLU A 382 -20.37 2.86 17.81
CA GLU A 382 -21.56 2.34 18.49
C GLU A 382 -22.15 1.13 17.75
N GLN A 383 -22.30 1.22 16.42
CA GLN A 383 -22.77 0.09 15.62
C GLN A 383 -21.80 -1.09 15.69
N PHE A 384 -20.48 -0.83 15.69
CA PHE A 384 -19.46 -1.86 15.78
C PHE A 384 -19.50 -2.60 17.11
N ARG A 385 -19.58 -1.87 18.23
CA ARG A 385 -19.74 -2.46 19.57
C ARG A 385 -21.03 -3.28 19.66
N LYS A 386 -22.16 -2.71 19.23
CA LYS A 386 -23.47 -3.41 19.24
C LYS A 386 -23.44 -4.69 18.39
N ALA A 387 -22.89 -4.61 17.18
CA ALA A 387 -22.74 -5.77 16.31
C ALA A 387 -21.84 -6.84 16.94
N ALA A 388 -20.73 -6.44 17.58
CA ALA A 388 -19.86 -7.38 18.29
C ALA A 388 -20.61 -8.12 19.40
N SER A 389 -21.40 -7.43 20.22
CA SER A 389 -22.22 -8.09 21.25
C SER A 389 -23.25 -9.06 20.67
N GLU A 390 -23.95 -8.68 19.59
CA GLU A 390 -25.00 -9.51 18.96
C GLU A 390 -24.47 -10.72 18.19
N LEU A 391 -23.24 -10.63 17.69
CA LEU A 391 -22.56 -11.70 16.93
C LEU A 391 -21.77 -12.66 17.82
N THR A 392 -21.57 -12.33 19.09
CA THR A 392 -20.83 -13.21 19.99
C THR A 392 -21.72 -14.36 20.47
N GLU A 393 -21.16 -15.56 20.46
CA GLU A 393 -21.81 -16.78 20.94
C GLU A 393 -20.93 -17.41 22.03
N TRP A 394 -21.54 -17.73 23.17
CA TRP A 394 -20.90 -18.36 24.32
C TRP A 394 -21.45 -19.77 24.54
N ASP A 395 -20.63 -20.64 25.10
CA ASP A 395 -21.07 -21.94 25.63
C ASP A 395 -21.67 -21.80 27.04
N ALA A 396 -22.02 -22.93 27.64
CA ALA A 396 -22.64 -22.96 28.97
C ALA A 396 -21.69 -22.57 30.11
N ASP A 397 -20.37 -22.52 29.86
CA ASP A 397 -19.33 -22.16 30.82
C ASP A 397 -18.81 -20.72 30.57
N ASP A 398 -19.59 -19.90 29.85
CA ASP A 398 -19.25 -18.53 29.45
C ASP A 398 -17.97 -18.42 28.58
N LYS A 399 -17.58 -19.49 27.89
CA LYS A 399 -16.46 -19.47 26.94
C LYS A 399 -16.95 -19.10 25.55
N ILE A 400 -16.21 -18.23 24.88
CA ILE A 400 -16.51 -17.81 23.52
C ILE A 400 -16.39 -18.99 22.54
N ILE A 401 -17.47 -19.29 21.82
CA ILE A 401 -17.50 -20.21 20.67
C ILE A 401 -17.20 -19.42 19.40
N VAL A 402 -17.88 -18.29 19.22
CA VAL A 402 -17.66 -17.33 18.13
C VAL A 402 -17.58 -15.94 18.75
N ALA A 403 -16.46 -15.24 18.52
CA ALA A 403 -16.31 -13.84 18.91
C ALA A 403 -17.04 -12.92 17.92
N GLY A 404 -17.66 -11.86 18.41
CA GLY A 404 -18.26 -10.86 17.54
C GLY A 404 -17.24 -9.91 16.92
N ALA A 405 -16.19 -9.54 17.66
CA ALA A 405 -15.11 -8.70 17.17
C ALA A 405 -13.79 -9.00 17.88
N ALA A 406 -12.67 -8.94 17.17
CA ALA A 406 -11.35 -9.02 17.78
C ALA A 406 -10.82 -7.63 18.14
N LEU A 407 -10.96 -7.25 19.42
CA LEU A 407 -10.50 -5.97 19.95
C LEU A 407 -10.26 -6.03 21.46
N GLY A 408 -9.34 -5.22 21.98
CA GLY A 408 -9.20 -4.95 23.42
C GLY A 408 -7.98 -5.55 24.12
N THR A 409 -7.31 -6.54 23.51
CA THR A 409 -6.04 -7.10 24.02
C THR A 409 -4.85 -6.65 23.16
N THR A 410 -3.62 -6.97 23.59
CA THR A 410 -2.39 -6.62 22.85
C THR A 410 -1.68 -7.83 22.25
N ASN A 411 -1.90 -9.03 22.77
CA ASN A 411 -1.11 -10.21 22.42
C ASN A 411 -1.68 -10.98 21.22
N ASN A 412 -3.00 -11.04 21.08
CA ASN A 412 -3.67 -11.75 19.98
C ASN A 412 -4.45 -10.84 19.03
N ILE A 413 -4.34 -9.51 19.15
CA ILE A 413 -4.78 -8.55 18.12
C ILE A 413 -3.58 -8.16 17.25
N SER A 414 -3.58 -8.62 16.00
CA SER A 414 -2.35 -8.60 15.16
C SER A 414 -1.81 -7.21 14.82
N ASN A 415 -2.67 -6.19 14.78
CA ASN A 415 -2.31 -4.79 14.52
C ASN A 415 -2.88 -3.88 15.61
N PHE A 416 -2.82 -4.32 16.88
CA PHE A 416 -3.43 -3.61 18.01
C PHE A 416 -3.01 -2.13 18.09
N SER A 417 -1.74 -1.83 17.80
CA SER A 417 -1.20 -0.48 17.90
C SER A 417 -1.75 0.45 16.82
N ASP A 418 -1.88 -0.02 15.58
CA ASP A 418 -2.50 0.75 14.48
C ASP A 418 -3.96 1.05 14.80
N ILE A 419 -4.69 0.04 15.29
CA ILE A 419 -6.11 0.17 15.64
C ILE A 419 -6.29 1.15 16.79
N LEU A 420 -5.48 1.02 17.84
CA LEU A 420 -5.51 1.92 19.00
C LEU A 420 -5.16 3.36 18.60
N ALA A 421 -4.12 3.54 17.77
CA ALA A 421 -3.73 4.85 17.30
C ALA A 421 -4.82 5.52 16.46
N LEU A 422 -5.45 4.76 15.56
CA LEU A 422 -6.61 5.23 14.80
C LEU A 422 -7.74 5.68 15.74
N MET A 423 -8.04 4.90 16.79
CA MET A 423 -9.10 5.24 17.74
C MET A 423 -8.80 6.53 18.50
N PHE A 424 -7.55 6.71 18.93
CA PHE A 424 -7.09 7.96 19.55
C PHE A 424 -7.27 9.15 18.61
N LEU A 425 -6.83 9.03 17.36
CA LEU A 425 -6.98 10.11 16.38
C LEU A 425 -8.45 10.43 16.09
N GLN A 426 -9.28 9.41 15.91
CA GLN A 426 -10.71 9.60 15.65
C GLN A 426 -11.44 10.28 16.83
N ASN A 427 -10.99 10.03 18.06
CA ASN A 427 -11.52 10.69 19.26
C ASN A 427 -10.85 12.05 19.54
N GLY A 428 -9.90 12.50 18.72
CA GLY A 428 -9.20 13.78 18.88
C GLY A 428 -8.15 13.80 20.00
N ALA A 429 -7.68 12.63 20.45
CA ALA A 429 -6.62 12.53 21.44
C ALA A 429 -5.24 12.77 20.82
N ASP A 430 -4.35 13.43 21.57
CA ASP A 430 -2.96 13.62 21.16
C ASP A 430 -2.12 12.37 21.49
N LEU A 431 -1.64 11.69 20.45
CA LEU A 431 -0.79 10.50 20.59
C LEU A 431 0.60 10.80 21.19
N ALA A 432 1.10 12.04 21.06
CA ALA A 432 2.38 12.46 21.63
C ALA A 432 2.27 12.79 23.13
N ASN A 433 1.07 13.16 23.58
CA ASN A 433 0.78 13.44 24.99
C ASN A 433 -0.64 12.95 25.33
N PRO A 434 -0.84 11.62 25.45
CA PRO A 434 -2.17 11.00 25.57
C PRO A 434 -2.75 11.16 26.98
N THR A 435 -3.00 12.40 27.39
CA THR A 435 -3.56 12.77 28.68
C THR A 435 -4.93 13.40 28.53
N GLY A 436 -5.76 13.28 29.56
CA GLY A 436 -7.11 13.86 29.59
C GLY A 436 -8.19 12.97 28.96
N GLN A 437 -9.43 13.48 28.98
CA GLN A 437 -10.62 12.68 28.76
C GLN A 437 -10.66 11.99 27.39
N LEU A 438 -10.23 12.66 26.31
CA LEU A 438 -10.27 12.08 24.96
C LEU A 438 -9.35 10.86 24.83
N ALA A 439 -8.19 10.87 25.48
CA ALA A 439 -7.28 9.73 25.49
C ALA A 439 -7.83 8.59 26.38
N GLU A 440 -8.39 8.95 27.54
CA GLU A 440 -9.03 8.01 28.45
C GLU A 440 -10.21 7.28 27.81
N ASP A 441 -11.05 8.01 27.08
CA ASP A 441 -12.21 7.52 26.35
C ASP A 441 -11.81 6.55 25.23
N ALA A 442 -10.80 6.88 24.43
CA ALA A 442 -10.32 6.01 23.36
C ALA A 442 -9.71 4.71 23.91
N LEU A 443 -8.91 4.79 24.98
CA LEU A 443 -8.34 3.60 25.63
C LEU A 443 -9.42 2.74 26.28
N SER A 444 -10.43 3.37 26.90
CA SER A 444 -11.58 2.67 27.47
C SER A 444 -12.39 1.96 26.39
N PHE A 445 -12.70 2.65 25.28
CA PHE A 445 -13.42 2.04 24.16
C PHE A 445 -12.66 0.86 23.56
N TYR A 446 -11.33 0.95 23.43
CA TYR A 446 -10.54 -0.18 22.95
C TYR A 446 -10.68 -1.40 23.87
N THR A 447 -10.54 -1.20 25.18
CA THR A 447 -10.47 -2.29 26.18
C THR A 447 -11.81 -2.87 26.60
N ILE A 448 -12.92 -2.14 26.42
CA ILE A 448 -14.26 -2.55 26.87
C ILE A 448 -14.74 -3.87 26.25
N PHE A 449 -14.23 -4.22 25.07
CA PHE A 449 -14.52 -5.46 24.35
C PHE A 449 -14.10 -6.72 25.12
N VAL A 450 -13.16 -6.57 26.05
CA VAL A 450 -12.64 -7.65 26.90
C VAL A 450 -13.14 -7.49 28.33
N SER A 451 -13.06 -6.28 28.89
CA SER A 451 -13.36 -6.05 30.32
C SER A 451 -14.83 -6.20 30.64
N ASP A 452 -15.71 -5.63 29.81
CA ASP A 452 -17.14 -5.49 30.12
C ASP A 452 -18.00 -6.30 29.14
N ASP A 453 -17.76 -6.15 27.83
CA ASP A 453 -18.56 -6.80 26.80
C ASP A 453 -18.24 -8.29 26.64
N ARG A 454 -17.00 -8.68 26.99
CA ARG A 454 -16.51 -10.07 26.94
C ARG A 454 -16.74 -10.73 25.57
N VAL A 455 -16.53 -9.98 24.50
CA VAL A 455 -16.70 -10.41 23.09
C VAL A 455 -15.39 -10.87 22.45
N TRP A 456 -14.26 -10.70 23.14
CA TRP A 456 -12.95 -11.19 22.76
C TRP A 456 -12.18 -11.69 24.00
N ASP A 457 -11.27 -12.64 23.80
CA ASP A 457 -10.48 -13.24 24.87
C ASP A 457 -9.09 -13.68 24.36
N GLU A 458 -8.08 -13.70 25.25
CA GLU A 458 -6.69 -14.10 24.89
C GLU A 458 -6.53 -15.60 24.62
N SER A 459 -7.51 -16.45 24.95
CA SER A 459 -7.48 -17.88 24.59
C SER A 459 -7.73 -18.14 23.10
N LEU A 460 -8.25 -17.15 22.37
CA LEU A 460 -8.38 -17.23 20.91
C LEU A 460 -7.04 -17.01 20.22
N PRO A 461 -6.81 -17.60 19.03
CA PRO A 461 -5.60 -17.37 18.26
C PRO A 461 -5.51 -15.91 17.79
N ALA A 462 -4.39 -15.55 17.16
CA ALA A 462 -4.21 -14.23 16.57
C ALA A 462 -5.41 -13.85 15.67
N SER A 463 -5.86 -12.60 15.74
CA SER A 463 -7.13 -12.14 15.18
C SER A 463 -7.35 -12.50 13.70
N HIS A 464 -6.31 -12.41 12.86
CA HIS A 464 -6.39 -12.81 11.45
C HIS A 464 -6.59 -14.33 11.27
N LEU A 465 -5.95 -15.16 12.10
CA LEU A 465 -6.14 -16.62 12.11
C LEU A 465 -7.53 -16.99 12.63
N ALA A 466 -7.95 -16.38 13.73
CA ALA A 466 -9.29 -16.56 14.28
C ALA A 466 -10.35 -16.23 13.22
N PHE A 467 -10.15 -15.15 12.46
CA PHE A 467 -11.07 -14.74 11.39
C PHE A 467 -11.07 -15.73 10.22
N ALA A 468 -9.89 -16.15 9.75
CA ALA A 468 -9.76 -17.15 8.69
C ALA A 468 -10.42 -18.48 9.08
N ASN A 469 -10.34 -18.87 10.35
CA ASN A 469 -10.96 -20.07 10.91
C ASN A 469 -12.47 -19.92 11.21
N GLY A 470 -13.06 -18.75 10.96
CA GLY A 470 -14.47 -18.48 11.27
C GLY A 470 -14.78 -18.46 12.77
N GLN A 471 -13.79 -18.14 13.61
CA GLN A 471 -13.94 -18.03 15.07
C GLN A 471 -14.27 -16.60 15.53
N VAL A 472 -14.18 -15.61 14.63
CA VAL A 472 -14.57 -14.22 14.90
C VAL A 472 -15.25 -13.59 13.69
N ALA A 473 -16.31 -12.81 13.94
CA ALA A 473 -17.13 -12.23 12.90
C ALA A 473 -16.52 -10.96 12.29
N MET A 474 -15.77 -10.16 13.06
CA MET A 474 -15.22 -8.89 12.59
C MET A 474 -13.79 -8.64 13.10
N ILE A 475 -12.91 -8.14 12.24
CA ILE A 475 -11.57 -7.65 12.60
C ILE A 475 -11.26 -6.33 11.89
N LEU A 476 -10.42 -5.49 12.50
CA LEU A 476 -9.82 -4.33 11.83
C LEU A 476 -8.41 -4.73 11.40
N ALA A 477 -8.10 -4.56 10.12
CA ALA A 477 -6.87 -5.10 9.54
C ALA A 477 -6.38 -4.29 8.33
N PRO A 478 -5.05 -4.30 8.07
CA PRO A 478 -4.50 -3.83 6.80
C PRO A 478 -4.83 -4.73 5.62
N SER A 479 -4.62 -4.20 4.40
CA SER A 479 -5.06 -4.86 3.16
C SER A 479 -4.43 -6.23 2.97
N TRP A 480 -3.14 -6.38 3.30
CA TRP A 480 -2.38 -7.60 3.08
C TRP A 480 -2.89 -8.80 3.88
N TRP A 481 -3.62 -8.61 4.99
CA TRP A 481 -4.30 -9.73 5.67
C TRP A 481 -5.37 -10.40 4.80
N ALA A 482 -5.97 -9.68 3.84
CA ALA A 482 -6.91 -10.29 2.88
C ALA A 482 -6.25 -11.41 2.08
N ILE A 483 -4.96 -11.28 1.77
CA ILE A 483 -4.17 -12.26 1.01
C ILE A 483 -3.99 -13.52 1.84
N ASP A 484 -3.52 -13.35 3.07
CA ASP A 484 -3.24 -14.47 3.98
C ASP A 484 -4.53 -15.19 4.38
N ILE A 485 -5.61 -14.44 4.67
CA ILE A 485 -6.92 -15.02 4.97
C ILE A 485 -7.42 -15.85 3.77
N LYS A 486 -7.29 -15.36 2.54
CA LYS A 486 -7.67 -16.13 1.34
C LYS A 486 -6.76 -17.33 1.08
N ALA A 487 -5.48 -17.26 1.45
CA ALA A 487 -4.57 -18.40 1.36
C ALA A 487 -4.93 -19.50 2.39
N ILE A 488 -5.29 -19.12 3.62
CA ILE A 488 -5.67 -20.04 4.70
C ILE A 488 -7.05 -20.63 4.45
N ALA A 489 -8.03 -19.80 4.10
CA ALA A 489 -9.43 -20.18 3.93
C ALA A 489 -10.02 -19.65 2.60
N PRO A 490 -9.70 -20.28 1.45
CA PRO A 490 -10.14 -19.80 0.13
C PRO A 490 -11.66 -19.68 -0.02
N ALA A 491 -12.41 -20.56 0.66
CA ALA A 491 -13.86 -20.61 0.62
C ALA A 491 -14.54 -19.59 1.56
N LEU A 492 -13.80 -18.92 2.44
CA LEU A 492 -14.38 -17.91 3.33
C LEU A 492 -14.87 -16.71 2.51
N ASP A 493 -16.18 -16.46 2.59
CA ASP A 493 -16.79 -15.26 2.01
C ASP A 493 -16.84 -14.14 3.06
N PHE A 494 -15.90 -13.22 2.95
CA PHE A 494 -15.83 -12.02 3.77
C PHE A 494 -15.99 -10.76 2.93
N GLY A 495 -16.41 -9.67 3.58
CA GLY A 495 -16.42 -8.34 3.02
C GLY A 495 -15.35 -7.46 3.66
N VAL A 496 -14.98 -6.41 2.93
CA VAL A 496 -14.11 -5.34 3.42
C VAL A 496 -14.87 -4.02 3.30
N ALA A 497 -14.97 -3.27 4.40
CA ALA A 497 -15.65 -1.98 4.49
C ALA A 497 -14.73 -0.93 5.14
N PRO A 498 -15.00 0.37 4.97
CA PRO A 498 -14.31 1.41 5.72
C PRO A 498 -14.37 1.16 7.23
N VAL A 499 -13.36 1.61 7.95
CA VAL A 499 -13.33 1.50 9.42
C VAL A 499 -14.49 2.29 10.03
N PRO A 500 -15.09 1.79 11.14
CA PRO A 500 -16.11 2.55 11.85
C PRO A 500 -15.57 3.90 12.34
N GLN A 501 -16.42 4.94 12.28
CA GLN A 501 -16.06 6.30 12.65
C GLN A 501 -16.87 6.79 13.87
N LEU A 502 -16.39 7.84 14.53
CA LEU A 502 -17.20 8.66 15.43
C LEU A 502 -18.02 9.68 14.64
N PRO A 503 -19.17 10.15 15.17
CA PRO A 503 -19.93 11.23 14.53
C PRO A 503 -19.06 12.46 14.28
N SER A 504 -19.19 13.06 13.08
CA SER A 504 -18.43 14.25 12.65
C SER A 504 -16.90 14.06 12.52
N THR A 505 -16.41 12.81 12.60
CA THR A 505 -15.02 12.46 12.31
C THR A 505 -14.96 11.69 10.98
N ASN A 506 -13.92 11.97 10.21
CA ASN A 506 -13.53 11.13 9.07
C ASN A 506 -12.01 11.05 9.06
N ILE A 507 -11.45 10.25 9.97
CA ILE A 507 -10.02 10.04 10.09
C ILE A 507 -9.75 8.57 9.83
N ASN A 508 -8.79 8.30 8.94
CA ASN A 508 -8.37 6.95 8.58
C ASN A 508 -6.89 6.75 8.90
N TRP A 509 -6.43 5.50 8.87
CA TRP A 509 -5.04 5.17 9.18
C TRP A 509 -4.20 5.03 7.91
N ALA A 510 -2.93 5.41 7.98
CA ALA A 510 -1.94 5.19 6.94
C ALA A 510 -0.67 4.54 7.51
N SER A 511 -0.27 3.43 6.91
CA SER A 511 1.03 2.78 7.12
C SER A 511 1.50 2.27 5.78
N TYR A 512 2.64 2.76 5.29
CA TYR A 512 3.07 2.46 3.92
C TYR A 512 4.58 2.59 3.75
N TRP A 513 5.07 1.99 2.67
CA TRP A 513 6.48 1.97 2.31
C TRP A 513 6.78 2.89 1.13
N VAL A 514 7.97 3.47 1.14
CA VAL A 514 8.40 4.55 0.25
C VAL A 514 9.78 4.22 -0.29
N GLU A 515 10.05 4.57 -1.55
CA GLU A 515 11.40 4.49 -2.10
C GLU A 515 12.14 5.80 -1.89
N GLY A 516 13.30 5.73 -1.23
CA GLY A 516 14.21 6.84 -1.00
C GLY A 516 15.55 6.63 -1.71
N ILE A 517 16.30 7.71 -1.86
CA ILE A 517 17.64 7.68 -2.45
C ILE A 517 18.68 8.01 -1.39
N SER A 518 19.79 7.30 -1.41
CA SER A 518 20.92 7.59 -0.53
C SER A 518 21.49 8.98 -0.81
N ALA A 519 21.58 9.80 0.24
CA ALA A 519 22.27 11.09 0.22
C ALA A 519 23.74 10.95 -0.21
N LYS A 520 24.32 9.75 -0.10
CA LYS A 520 25.68 9.43 -0.52
C LYS A 520 25.81 8.79 -1.91
N SER A 521 24.69 8.44 -2.56
CA SER A 521 24.73 7.89 -3.93
C SER A 521 25.45 8.86 -4.87
N LYS A 522 26.26 8.30 -5.77
CA LYS A 522 26.93 9.07 -6.85
C LYS A 522 26.00 9.31 -8.04
N TYR A 523 24.92 8.52 -8.15
CA TYR A 523 24.03 8.45 -9.31
C TYR A 523 22.61 8.93 -8.94
N LYS A 524 22.53 10.00 -8.14
CA LYS A 524 21.24 10.51 -7.63
C LYS A 524 20.30 10.91 -8.75
N THR A 525 20.83 11.49 -9.84
CA THR A 525 20.01 11.95 -10.96
C THR A 525 19.31 10.77 -11.62
N GLU A 526 20.06 9.73 -11.97
CA GLU A 526 19.58 8.51 -12.60
C GLU A 526 18.64 7.74 -11.68
N ALA A 527 18.95 7.70 -10.37
CA ALA A 527 18.10 7.08 -9.37
C ALA A 527 16.75 7.80 -9.26
N TRP A 528 16.75 9.14 -9.27
CA TRP A 528 15.53 9.95 -9.23
C TRP A 528 14.69 9.82 -10.51
N GLU A 529 15.33 9.74 -11.67
CA GLU A 529 14.68 9.44 -12.95
C GLU A 529 14.00 8.07 -12.93
N PHE A 530 14.68 7.05 -12.39
CA PHE A 530 14.11 5.73 -12.22
C PHE A 530 12.91 5.73 -11.24
N LEU A 531 13.02 6.38 -10.07
CA LEU A 531 11.88 6.49 -9.15
C LEU A 531 10.70 7.25 -9.74
N LYS A 532 10.95 8.28 -10.56
CA LYS A 532 9.90 8.97 -11.30
C LYS A 532 9.17 7.99 -12.21
N TYR A 533 9.90 7.22 -13.02
CA TYR A 533 9.36 6.19 -13.88
C TYR A 533 8.54 5.13 -13.12
N LEU A 534 9.03 4.66 -11.96
CA LEU A 534 8.31 3.68 -11.14
C LEU A 534 6.95 4.20 -10.67
N SER A 535 6.84 5.51 -10.44
CA SER A 535 5.60 6.17 -10.00
C SER A 535 4.69 6.64 -11.13
N GLU A 536 5.02 6.36 -12.39
CA GLU A 536 4.11 6.62 -13.52
C GLU A 536 2.88 5.70 -13.46
N LYS A 537 1.76 6.17 -14.03
CA LYS A 537 0.48 5.46 -13.96
C LYS A 537 0.57 4.06 -14.53
N GLU A 538 1.19 3.95 -15.69
CA GLU A 538 1.34 2.72 -16.45
C GLU A 538 2.27 1.75 -15.70
N THR A 539 3.33 2.26 -15.09
CA THR A 539 4.29 1.45 -14.32
C THR A 539 3.66 0.92 -13.04
N LEU A 540 2.92 1.74 -12.31
CA LEU A 540 2.17 1.29 -11.13
C LEU A 540 1.11 0.25 -11.50
N GLN A 541 0.36 0.44 -12.59
CA GLN A 541 -0.61 -0.55 -13.06
C GLN A 541 0.05 -1.88 -13.45
N LYS A 542 1.25 -1.84 -14.02
CA LYS A 542 2.04 -3.05 -14.30
C LYS A 542 2.47 -3.77 -13.02
N PHE A 543 2.97 -3.04 -12.01
CA PHE A 543 3.27 -3.63 -10.70
C PHE A 543 2.04 -4.29 -10.10
N TYR A 544 0.92 -3.57 -10.10
CA TYR A 544 -0.33 -4.07 -9.56
C TYR A 544 -0.76 -5.36 -10.26
N SER A 545 -0.78 -5.36 -11.59
CA SER A 545 -1.18 -6.53 -12.39
C SER A 545 -0.24 -7.72 -12.21
N SER A 546 1.07 -7.46 -12.14
CA SER A 546 2.10 -8.47 -11.89
C SER A 546 1.88 -9.15 -10.54
N ALA A 547 1.72 -8.36 -9.47
CA ALA A 547 1.44 -8.88 -8.14
C ALA A 547 0.07 -9.60 -8.07
N ALA A 548 -0.99 -9.00 -8.61
CA ALA A 548 -2.34 -9.56 -8.61
C ALA A 548 -2.41 -10.94 -9.28
N SER A 549 -1.56 -11.21 -10.28
CA SER A 549 -1.47 -12.52 -10.93
C SER A 549 -1.05 -13.67 -9.99
N THR A 550 -0.47 -13.34 -8.83
CA THR A 550 0.05 -14.32 -7.86
C THR A 550 -0.69 -14.31 -6.52
N ARG A 551 -1.15 -13.13 -6.06
CA ARG A 551 -1.69 -12.94 -4.70
C ARG A 551 -3.06 -12.25 -4.65
N GLY A 552 -3.79 -12.23 -5.76
CA GLY A 552 -5.18 -11.74 -5.85
C GLY A 552 -5.30 -10.24 -6.14
N PHE A 553 -4.47 -9.40 -5.52
CA PHE A 553 -4.36 -7.97 -5.82
C PHE A 553 -2.92 -7.47 -5.62
N GLY A 554 -2.58 -6.34 -6.23
CA GLY A 554 -1.28 -5.70 -6.06
C GLY A 554 -1.25 -4.61 -5.01
N GLU A 555 -0.08 -3.98 -4.80
CA GLU A 555 0.04 -2.84 -3.88
C GLU A 555 -0.96 -1.72 -4.26
N ILE A 556 -1.74 -1.23 -3.28
CA ILE A 556 -2.73 -0.17 -3.52
C ILE A 556 -1.98 1.11 -3.94
N TYR A 557 -2.45 1.77 -4.99
CA TYR A 557 -1.76 2.94 -5.54
C TYR A 557 -1.67 4.08 -4.54
N SER A 558 -0.50 4.71 -4.46
CA SER A 558 -0.27 5.98 -3.75
C SER A 558 -0.84 7.20 -4.49
N ARG A 559 -1.15 7.05 -5.79
CA ARG A 559 -1.65 8.14 -6.64
C ARG A 559 -3.15 8.29 -6.56
N ARG A 560 -3.60 9.52 -6.36
CA ARG A 560 -5.02 9.90 -6.30
C ARG A 560 -5.74 9.68 -7.63
N ASP A 561 -5.03 9.92 -8.73
CA ASP A 561 -5.57 9.81 -10.09
C ASP A 561 -5.67 8.36 -10.61
N LEU A 562 -5.32 7.37 -9.79
CA LEU A 562 -5.57 5.95 -10.02
C LEU A 562 -6.63 5.37 -9.06
N ALA A 563 -7.14 6.16 -8.11
CA ALA A 563 -8.10 5.69 -7.10
C ALA A 563 -9.37 5.09 -7.74
N ASP A 564 -9.86 5.70 -8.81
CA ASP A 564 -11.07 5.23 -9.51
C ASP A 564 -10.96 3.82 -10.08
N LEU A 565 -9.74 3.33 -10.34
CA LEU A 565 -9.51 1.97 -10.83
C LEU A 565 -9.77 0.90 -9.75
N LEU A 566 -9.60 1.26 -8.48
CA LEU A 566 -9.64 0.31 -7.36
C LEU A 566 -10.78 0.57 -6.36
N LYS A 567 -11.43 1.75 -6.40
CA LYS A 567 -12.47 2.13 -5.41
C LYS A 567 -13.70 1.21 -5.36
N THR A 568 -13.94 0.42 -6.41
CA THR A 568 -15.04 -0.55 -6.48
C THR A 568 -14.59 -1.99 -6.26
N ASP A 569 -13.28 -2.21 -6.05
CA ASP A 569 -12.76 -3.53 -5.76
C ASP A 569 -13.27 -4.01 -4.38
N PRO A 570 -13.76 -5.25 -4.28
CA PRO A 570 -14.37 -5.76 -3.05
C PRO A 570 -13.39 -5.97 -1.88
N LEU A 571 -12.08 -6.06 -2.14
CA LEU A 571 -11.06 -6.27 -1.13
C LEU A 571 -10.25 -5.01 -0.83
N VAL A 572 -9.97 -4.18 -1.84
CA VAL A 572 -9.14 -2.98 -1.66
C VAL A 572 -9.89 -1.64 -1.73
N GLY A 573 -11.14 -1.64 -2.20
CA GLY A 573 -11.91 -0.41 -2.40
C GLY A 573 -12.06 0.45 -1.15
N ALA A 574 -12.30 -0.18 0.01
CA ALA A 574 -12.39 0.51 1.29
C ALA A 574 -11.13 1.32 1.60
N PHE A 575 -9.94 0.74 1.45
CA PHE A 575 -8.67 1.43 1.69
C PHE A 575 -8.50 2.64 0.76
N VAL A 576 -8.82 2.47 -0.51
CA VAL A 576 -8.72 3.54 -1.52
C VAL A 576 -9.66 4.71 -1.21
N THR A 577 -10.89 4.42 -0.78
CA THR A 577 -11.86 5.47 -0.41
C THR A 577 -11.47 6.23 0.87
N GLN A 578 -10.70 5.59 1.75
CA GLN A 578 -10.24 6.15 3.02
C GLN A 578 -8.95 6.97 2.90
N ALA A 579 -8.11 6.65 1.91
CA ALA A 579 -6.79 7.25 1.71
C ALA A 579 -6.74 8.80 1.68
N PRO A 580 -7.73 9.52 1.11
CA PRO A 580 -7.72 10.99 1.11
C PRO A 580 -7.72 11.64 2.50
N GLU A 581 -8.29 10.95 3.49
CA GLU A 581 -8.45 11.44 4.87
C GLU A 581 -7.59 10.65 5.87
N ALA A 582 -6.62 9.91 5.34
CA ALA A 582 -5.74 9.10 6.17
C ALA A 582 -4.69 9.97 6.87
N GLN A 583 -4.34 9.56 8.09
CA GLN A 583 -3.27 10.14 8.89
C GLN A 583 -2.33 9.01 9.33
N SER A 584 -1.06 9.35 9.56
CA SER A 584 -0.06 8.41 10.07
C SER A 584 0.49 8.90 11.40
N TRP A 585 0.98 7.95 12.21
CA TRP A 585 1.73 8.25 13.42
C TRP A 585 2.65 7.08 13.80
N TYR A 586 3.55 7.28 14.76
CA TYR A 586 4.56 6.33 15.21
C TYR A 586 4.03 5.15 16.05
N MET A 587 2.94 4.53 15.61
CA MET A 587 2.35 3.30 16.17
C MET A 587 2.04 2.26 15.08
N CYS A 588 2.71 2.37 13.93
CA CYS A 588 2.59 1.41 12.85
C CYS A 588 3.24 0.09 13.28
N SER A 589 2.44 -0.97 13.39
CA SER A 589 2.94 -2.30 13.72
C SER A 589 3.74 -2.92 12.57
N GLN A 590 4.52 -3.96 12.88
CA GLN A 590 5.25 -4.76 11.89
C GLN A 590 6.24 -3.96 11.03
N THR A 591 6.64 -2.78 11.51
CA THR A 591 7.77 -2.06 10.92
C THR A 591 9.09 -2.76 11.27
N HIS A 592 9.17 -3.44 12.42
CA HIS A 592 10.39 -4.10 12.93
C HIS A 592 11.58 -3.13 12.98
N ASP A 593 11.30 -1.92 13.48
CA ASP A 593 12.24 -0.82 13.40
C ASP A 593 13.22 -0.81 14.57
N ASN A 594 12.94 -1.50 15.69
CA ASN A 594 13.67 -1.34 16.96
C ASN A 594 13.89 0.15 17.30
N GLY A 595 12.93 0.98 16.89
CA GLY A 595 13.07 2.39 16.64
C GLY A 595 11.95 3.17 17.32
N ILE A 596 11.40 4.17 16.63
CA ILE A 596 10.35 5.01 17.22
C ILE A 596 9.07 4.19 17.44
N ASN A 597 8.63 3.40 16.44
CA ASN A 597 7.37 2.66 16.56
C ASN A 597 7.46 1.60 17.66
N ASP A 598 8.42 0.68 17.57
CA ASP A 598 8.49 -0.46 18.51
C ASP A 598 8.61 0.02 19.97
N ARG A 599 9.33 1.13 20.20
CA ARG A 599 9.49 1.70 21.54
C ARG A 599 8.25 2.39 22.05
N ILE A 600 7.53 3.14 21.21
CA ILE A 600 6.28 3.79 21.61
C ILE A 600 5.16 2.76 21.79
N ILE A 601 5.07 1.78 20.90
CA ILE A 601 4.10 0.68 20.97
C ILE A 601 4.19 -0.04 22.32
N ASN A 602 5.39 -0.24 22.87
CA ASN A 602 5.55 -0.86 24.20
C ASN A 602 4.87 -0.05 25.33
N TYR A 603 4.95 1.27 25.32
CA TYR A 603 4.27 2.09 26.33
C TYR A 603 2.75 1.96 26.23
N TYR A 604 2.19 2.03 25.01
CA TYR A 604 0.76 1.84 24.81
C TYR A 604 0.32 0.40 25.10
N LYS A 605 1.17 -0.60 24.83
CA LYS A 605 0.93 -2.00 25.20
C LYS A 605 0.75 -2.14 26.71
N ASP A 606 1.66 -1.54 27.48
CA ASP A 606 1.59 -1.56 28.95
C ASP A 606 0.33 -0.88 29.46
N ALA A 607 -0.08 0.24 28.85
CA ALA A 607 -1.31 0.95 29.22
C ALA A 607 -2.57 0.10 28.96
N VAL A 608 -2.68 -0.53 27.80
CA VAL A 608 -3.80 -1.44 27.49
C VAL A 608 -3.84 -2.59 28.50
N ASN A 609 -2.70 -3.25 28.73
CA ASN A 609 -2.64 -4.37 29.68
C ASN A 609 -2.98 -3.95 31.12
N SER A 610 -2.59 -2.74 31.52
CA SER A 610 -2.93 -2.15 32.82
C SER A 610 -4.44 -1.97 32.99
N VAL A 611 -5.12 -1.44 31.97
CA VAL A 611 -6.59 -1.25 31.98
C VAL A 611 -7.33 -2.59 31.94
N VAL A 612 -6.90 -3.53 31.09
CA VAL A 612 -7.47 -4.89 31.05
C VAL A 612 -7.30 -5.60 32.41
N SER A 613 -6.23 -5.28 33.15
CA SER A 613 -6.00 -5.80 34.52
C SER A 613 -6.79 -5.05 35.61
N GLY A 614 -7.64 -4.09 35.26
CA GLY A 614 -8.56 -3.39 36.17
C GLY A 614 -8.10 -2.02 36.66
N HIS A 615 -7.00 -1.45 36.13
CA HIS A 615 -6.61 -0.07 36.46
C HIS A 615 -7.39 0.95 35.62
N GLY A 616 -7.51 2.17 36.14
CA GLY A 616 -8.17 3.26 35.40
C GLY A 616 -7.32 3.75 34.20
N PRO A 617 -7.95 4.15 33.08
CA PRO A 617 -7.25 4.59 31.87
C PRO A 617 -6.34 5.80 32.12
N ARG A 618 -6.75 6.75 32.99
CA ARG A 618 -5.92 7.89 33.37
C ARG A 618 -4.57 7.45 33.95
N GLN A 619 -4.61 6.56 34.93
CA GLN A 619 -3.40 6.04 35.59
C GLN A 619 -2.54 5.25 34.61
N ALA A 620 -3.16 4.51 33.69
CA ALA A 620 -2.45 3.74 32.67
C ALA A 620 -1.73 4.61 31.64
N LEU A 621 -2.26 5.81 31.34
CA LEU A 621 -1.72 6.72 30.33
C LEU A 621 -0.64 7.69 30.85
N GLU A 622 -0.57 7.94 32.15
CA GLU A 622 0.45 8.81 32.75
C GLU A 622 1.90 8.40 32.37
N PRO A 623 2.30 7.12 32.47
CA PRO A 623 3.63 6.68 32.03
C PRO A 623 3.82 6.77 30.50
N VAL A 624 2.75 6.62 29.73
CA VAL A 624 2.79 6.70 28.26
C VAL A 624 3.21 8.08 27.81
N ALA A 625 2.62 9.14 28.38
CA ALA A 625 2.97 10.51 28.03
C ALA A 625 4.47 10.80 28.25
N GLN A 626 5.02 10.36 29.38
CA GLN A 626 6.44 10.55 29.67
C GLN A 626 7.33 9.72 28.74
N GLY A 627 6.98 8.45 28.53
CA GLY A 627 7.72 7.53 27.68
C GLY A 627 7.76 7.95 26.22
N VAL A 628 6.62 8.36 25.67
CA VAL A 628 6.49 8.87 24.30
C VAL A 628 7.34 10.11 24.09
N GLN A 629 7.24 11.11 24.99
CA GLN A 629 8.06 12.32 24.91
C GLN A 629 9.56 12.02 24.98
N GLN A 630 9.96 11.06 25.83
CA GLN A 630 11.34 10.60 25.89
C GLN A 630 11.80 9.96 24.57
N VAL A 631 10.97 9.13 23.93
CA VAL A 631 11.33 8.51 22.64
C VAL A 631 11.41 9.58 21.55
N LEU A 632 10.40 10.43 21.40
CA LEU A 632 10.36 11.46 20.35
C LEU A 632 11.55 12.43 20.45
N SER A 633 11.89 12.87 21.66
CA SER A 633 13.03 13.76 21.89
C SER A 633 14.38 13.14 21.50
N GLN A 634 14.56 11.83 21.71
CA GLN A 634 15.78 11.12 21.29
C GLN A 634 15.99 11.14 19.78
N TYR A 635 14.90 11.15 19.01
CA TYR A 635 14.90 11.21 17.56
C TYR A 635 14.67 12.62 17.00
N LYS A 636 14.60 13.64 17.87
CA LYS A 636 14.38 15.05 17.50
C LYS A 636 13.09 15.25 16.70
N VAL A 637 12.07 14.48 17.04
CA VAL A 637 10.70 14.74 16.61
C VAL A 637 10.13 15.75 17.60
N ASN A 638 9.66 16.88 17.09
CA ASN A 638 9.12 17.99 17.88
C ASN A 638 7.61 17.92 17.96
#